data_AF-A0A852CSK4-F1
#
_entry.id   AF-A0A852CSK4-F1
#
_cell.length_a   1.000
_cell.length_b   1.000
_cell.length_c   1.000
_cell.angle_alpha   90.00
_cell.angle_beta   90.00
_cell.angle_gamma   90.00
#
_symmetry.space_group_name_H-M   'P 1'
#
loop_
_entity.id
_entity.type
_entity.pdbx_description
1 polymer ?
#
loop_
_entity_poly.entity_id
_entity_poly.type
_entity_poly.pdbx_seq_one_letter_code
_entity_poly.pdbx_strand_id
1 'polypeptide(L)' 'MANHSQLNFQDASSPIIEELIGFHDHALMVALAICSLVLYLLKKRSTGNFPTKVGKQLAKAG' A
#
# COMPACT_ATOMS: atom_id res chain seq x y z
N MET A 1 10.54 8.97 27.28
CA MET A 1 10.72 7.51 27.47
C MET A 1 9.78 6.82 26.49
N ALA A 2 10.31 6.13 25.48
CA ALA A 2 9.48 5.46 24.46
C ALA A 2 8.73 4.27 25.07
N ASN A 3 7.43 4.18 24.81
CA ASN A 3 6.58 3.07 25.28
C ASN A 3 6.53 1.97 24.22
N HIS A 4 6.51 0.70 24.63
CA HIS A 4 6.55 -0.49 23.77
C HIS A 4 5.45 -0.51 22.68
N SER A 5 4.36 0.25 22.86
CA SER A 5 3.24 0.34 21.91
C SER A 5 3.19 1.66 21.10
N GLN A 6 4.25 2.47 21.06
CA GLN A 6 4.25 3.69 20.25
C GLN A 6 4.43 3.37 18.75
N LEU A 7 3.33 3.49 18.01
CA LEU A 7 3.32 3.53 16.54
C LEU A 7 3.70 4.92 15.98
N ASN A 8 3.78 5.93 16.85
CA ASN A 8 4.12 7.31 16.52
C ASN A 8 5.53 7.68 17.01
N PHE A 9 6.13 8.73 16.46
CA PHE A 9 7.39 9.26 16.97
C PHE A 9 7.26 9.77 18.41
N GLN A 10 8.37 9.73 19.15
CA GLN A 10 8.46 10.32 20.49
C GLN A 10 8.15 11.82 20.43
N ASP A 11 7.65 12.39 21.53
CA ASP A 11 7.37 13.82 21.65
C ASP A 11 8.56 14.65 21.13
N ALA A 12 8.27 15.63 20.28
CA ALA A 12 9.29 16.45 19.63
C ALA A 12 10.07 17.24 20.70
N SER A 13 11.22 16.73 21.11
CA SER A 13 12.08 17.37 22.12
C SER A 13 12.99 18.45 21.51
N SER A 14 12.84 18.76 20.22
CA SER A 14 13.66 19.71 19.47
C SER A 14 12.95 20.17 18.19
N PRO A 15 13.12 21.44 17.75
CA PRO A 15 12.50 21.98 16.54
C PRO A 15 12.82 21.20 15.25
N ILE A 16 13.94 20.48 15.20
CA ILE A 16 14.31 19.63 14.05
C ILE A 16 13.46 18.36 13.99
N ILE A 17 13.06 17.82 15.14
CA ILE A 17 12.25 16.59 15.22
C ILE A 17 10.80 16.88 14.81
N GLU A 18 10.31 18.09 15.07
CA GLU A 18 8.98 18.52 14.64
C GLU A 18 8.87 18.58 13.10
N GLU A 19 9.87 19.15 12.42
CA GLU A 19 9.92 19.13 10.95
C GLU A 19 10.07 17.70 10.39
N LEU A 20 10.86 16.84 11.04
CA LEU A 20 11.06 15.46 10.60
C LEU A 20 9.78 14.62 10.75
N ILE A 21 9.00 14.82 11.82
CA ILE A 21 7.70 14.18 12.00
C ILE A 21 6.72 14.66 10.93
N GLY A 22 6.70 15.97 10.65
CA GLY A 22 5.92 16.53 9.55
C GLY A 22 6.28 15.89 8.20
N PHE A 23 7.57 15.78 7.88
CA PHE A 23 8.03 15.12 6.65
C PHE A 23 7.65 13.63 6.62
N HIS A 24 7.78 12.93 7.74
CA HIS A 24 7.44 11.53 7.85
C HIS A 24 5.96 11.28 7.56
N ASP A 25 5.05 12.07 8.13
CA ASP A 25 3.60 11.89 7.91
C ASP A 25 3.23 12.12 6.44
N HIS A 26 3.86 13.08 5.78
CA HIS A 26 3.68 13.29 4.34
C HIS A 26 4.24 12.12 3.51
N ALA A 27 5.41 11.60 3.88
CA ALA A 27 6.01 10.43 3.22
C ALA A 27 5.13 9.18 3.38
N LEU A 28 4.59 8.94 4.59
CA LEU A 28 3.67 7.83 4.85
C LEU A 28 2.36 7.97 4.07
N MET A 29 1.80 9.17 3.94
CA MET A 29 0.60 9.40 3.13
C MET A 29 0.81 8.93 1.69
N VAL A 30 1.94 9.30 1.07
CA VAL A 30 2.30 8.89 -0.29
C VAL A 30 2.58 7.39 -0.37
N ALA A 31 3.31 6.83 0.59
CA ALA A 31 3.62 5.41 0.62
C ALA A 31 2.36 4.54 0.72
N LEU A 32 1.39 4.91 1.56
CA LEU A 32 0.11 4.22 1.69
C LEU A 32 -0.75 4.34 0.42
N ALA A 33 -0.73 5.50 -0.25
CA ALA A 33 -1.39 5.67 -1.54
C ALA A 33 -0.82 4.72 -2.60
N ILE A 34 0.51 4.58 -2.67
CA ILE A 34 1.17 3.65 -3.60
C ILE A 34 0.85 2.18 -3.21
N CYS A 35 0.94 1.83 -1.94
CA CYS A 35 0.62 0.48 -1.46
C CYS A 35 -0.83 0.07 -1.79
N SER A 36 -1.80 0.95 -1.55
CA SER A 36 -3.20 0.70 -1.88
C SER A 36 -3.43 0.57 -3.39
N LEU A 37 -2.74 1.37 -4.21
CA LEU A 37 -2.78 1.27 -5.66
C LEU A 37 -2.22 -0.08 -6.16
N VAL A 38 -1.06 -0.50 -5.65
CA VAL A 38 -0.44 -1.79 -6.01
C VAL A 38 -1.34 -2.95 -5.59
N LEU A 39 -1.90 -2.92 -4.38
CA LEU A 39 -2.85 -3.92 -3.90
C LEU A 39 -4.12 -3.98 -4.76
N TYR A 40 -4.65 -2.83 -5.17
CA TYR A 40 -5.80 -2.76 -6.09
C TYR A 40 -5.48 -3.41 -7.44
N LEU A 41 -4.32 -3.12 -8.02
CA LEU A 41 -3.88 -3.72 -9.29
C LEU A 41 -3.69 -5.23 -9.17
N LEU A 42 -3.11 -5.71 -8.08
CA LEU A 42 -2.92 -7.13 -7.81
C LEU A 42 -4.26 -7.86 -7.64
N LYS A 43 -5.18 -7.29 -6.85
CA LYS A 43 -6.54 -7.84 -6.66
C LYS A 43 -7.32 -7.87 -7.97
N LYS A 44 -7.28 -6.77 -8.74
CA LYS A 44 -7.89 -6.69 -10.07
C LYS A 44 -7.31 -7.74 -11.02
N ARG A 45 -6.01 -8.00 -10.93
CA ARG A 45 -5.35 -9.03 -11.73
C ARG A 45 -5.74 -10.45 -11.32
N SER A 46 -6.01 -10.69 -10.04
CA SER A 46 -6.38 -12.01 -9.50
C SER A 46 -7.83 -12.41 -9.83
N THR A 47 -8.77 -11.46 -9.79
CA THR A 47 -10.21 -11.73 -10.01
C THR A 47 -10.61 -11.76 -11.50
N GLY A 48 -9.69 -11.45 -12.41
CA GLY A 48 -9.91 -11.61 -13.84
C GLY A 48 -9.52 -13.00 -14.30
N ASN A 49 -10.50 -13.90 -14.42
CA ASN A 49 -10.45 -15.12 -15.25
C ASN A 49 -9.47 -14.93 -16.41
N PHE A 50 -8.29 -15.56 -16.33
CA PHE A 50 -7.18 -15.39 -17.27
C PHE A 50 -7.74 -15.71 -18.66
N PRO A 51 -8.05 -14.72 -19.52
CA PRO A 51 -8.60 -15.03 -20.83
C PRO A 51 -7.42 -15.31 -21.74
N THR A 52 -6.65 -16.36 -21.45
CA THR A 52 -5.94 -17.06 -22.51
C THR A 52 -7.02 -17.42 -23.51
N LYS A 53 -6.97 -16.84 -24.71
CA LYS A 53 -7.97 -17.09 -25.77
C LYS A 53 -8.21 -18.59 -26.01
N VAL A 54 -7.22 -19.42 -25.67
CA VAL A 54 -7.24 -20.88 -25.61
C VAL A 54 -8.33 -21.45 -24.68
N GLY A 55 -8.50 -20.93 -23.46
CA GLY A 55 -9.47 -21.47 -22.48
C GLY A 55 -10.93 -21.14 -22.80
N LYS A 56 -11.19 -19.96 -23.37
CA LYS A 56 -12.55 -19.58 -23.84
C LYS A 56 -12.95 -20.26 -25.15
N GLN A 57 -11.98 -20.66 -25.99
CA GLN A 57 -12.24 -21.43 -27.21
C GLN A 57 -12.58 -22.89 -26.88
N LEU A 58 -11.87 -23.51 -25.92
CA LEU A 58 -12.13 -24.89 -25.50
C LEU A 58 -13.48 -25.06 -24.80
N ALA A 59 -13.93 -24.08 -24.01
CA ALA A 59 -15.23 -24.13 -23.34
C ALA A 59 -16.44 -23.90 -24.29
N LYS A 60 -16.20 -23.53 -25.54
CA LYS A 60 -17.26 -23.29 -26.55
C LYS A 60 -17.32 -24.38 -27.62
N ALA A 61 -16.43 -25.37 -27.55
CA ALA A 61 -16.26 -26.45 -28.53
C ALA A 61 -16.69 -27.84 -28.01
N GLY A 62 -17.30 -27.92 -26.84
CA GLY A 62 -18.00 -29.09 -26.30
C GLY A 62 -19.39 -28.71 -25.86
#